data_AF-A0A8X8XWW9-F1
#
_entry.id   AF-A0A8X8XWW9-F1
#
_cell.length_a   1.000
_cell.length_b   1.000
_cell.length_c   1.000
_cell.angle_alpha   90.00
_cell.angle_beta   90.00
_cell.angle_gamma   90.00
#
_symmetry.space_group_name_H-M   'P 1'
#
loop_
_entity.id
_entity.type
_entity.pdbx_description
1 polymer ?
#
loop_
_entity_poly.entity_id
_entity_poly.type
_entity_poly.pdbx_seq_one_letter_code
_entity_poly.pdbx_strand_id
1 'polypeptide(L)'
;MLIMGHQEYSSEFKNQVVQFIIGRCIGIVPPHGTLKEAQVKFKISRQTCTRWWNAAKKQQQRGESMQLVSLKKVRSYPKKLHLDVEGHNSYKLPHIGKAHLRRTNQLPMDLEVPVELAMQAIVYLRNQGSNQGLEMIAQSLGL
;
A
#
# COMPACT_ATOMS: atom_id res chain seq x y z
N MET A 1 18.35 -24.03 2.78
CA MET A 1 17.86 -22.65 2.63
C MET A 1 18.27 -21.90 3.90
N LEU A 2 19.41 -21.19 3.89
CA LEU A 2 19.89 -20.49 5.09
C LEU A 2 19.01 -19.27 5.32
N ILE A 3 18.27 -19.28 6.43
CA ILE A 3 17.59 -18.12 6.99
C ILE A 3 18.69 -17.15 7.38
N MET A 4 19.02 -16.21 6.50
CA MET A 4 19.99 -15.14 6.76
C MET A 4 19.41 -14.29 7.88
N GLY A 5 19.89 -14.52 9.10
CA GLY A 5 19.55 -13.73 10.27
C GLY A 5 19.67 -12.25 9.97
N HIS A 6 18.72 -11.46 10.45
CA HIS A 6 18.80 -10.02 10.39
C HIS A 6 20.06 -9.58 11.16
N GLN A 7 21.12 -9.23 10.43
CA GLN A 7 22.33 -8.69 11.04
C GLN A 7 21.97 -7.33 11.65
N GLU A 8 21.90 -7.27 12.97
CA GLU A 8 21.54 -6.06 13.69
C GLU A 8 22.74 -5.11 13.72
N TYR A 9 22.71 -4.11 12.85
CA TYR A 9 23.69 -3.03 12.88
C TYR A 9 23.28 -1.98 13.92
N SER A 10 24.26 -1.48 14.68
CA SER A 10 24.08 -0.35 15.61
C SER A 10 23.54 0.89 14.88
N SER A 11 22.73 1.70 15.55
CA SER A 11 22.20 2.97 15.03
C SER A 11 23.32 3.95 14.65
N GLU A 12 24.40 3.99 15.42
CA GLU A 12 25.57 4.83 15.14
C GLU A 12 26.23 4.44 13.82
N PHE A 13 26.41 3.14 13.59
CA PHE A 13 27.00 2.63 12.35
C PHE A 13 26.15 2.98 11.12
N LYS A 14 24.81 2.87 11.24
CA LYS A 14 23.88 3.28 10.19
C LYS A 14 24.02 4.77 9.88
N ASN A 15 24.13 5.60 10.92
CA ASN A 15 24.31 7.04 10.78
C ASN A 15 25.64 7.38 10.08
N GLN A 16 26.75 6.71 10.42
CA GLN A 16 28.04 6.92 9.76
C GLN A 16 27.98 6.63 8.25
N VAL A 17 27.30 5.54 7.87
CA VAL A 17 27.13 5.17 6.45
C VAL A 17 26.31 6.22 5.70
N VAL A 18 25.22 6.70 6.31
CA VAL A 18 24.37 7.71 5.68
C VAL A 18 25.06 9.07 5.60
N GLN A 19 25.77 9.49 6.65
CA GLN A 19 26.57 10.73 6.62
C GLN A 19 27.65 10.68 5.54
N PHE A 20 28.30 9.53 5.34
CA PHE A 20 29.24 9.34 4.25
C PHE A 20 28.60 9.50 2.87
N ILE A 21 27.37 9.00 2.68
CA ILE A 21 26.64 9.16 1.42
C ILE A 21 26.26 10.64 1.22
N ILE A 22 25.75 11.30 2.26
CA ILE A 22 25.34 12.72 2.22
C ILE A 22 26.52 13.63 1.88
N GLY A 23 27.68 13.40 2.49
CA GLY A 23 28.89 14.18 2.21
C GLY A 23 29.39 14.08 0.76
N ARG A 24 28.89 13.10 -0.01
CA ARG A 24 29.19 12.95 -1.45
C ARG A 24 28.02 13.27 -2.36
N CYS A 25 26.86 13.60 -1.81
CA CYS A 25 25.71 13.99 -2.60
C CYS A 25 25.95 15.35 -3.26
N ILE A 26 25.58 15.46 -4.54
CA ILE A 26 25.47 16.74 -5.22
C ILE A 26 23.97 17.08 -5.20
N GLY A 27 23.55 17.92 -4.25
CA GLY A 27 22.14 18.19 -3.97
C GLY A 27 21.45 17.01 -3.28
N ILE A 28 20.32 16.54 -3.85
CA ILE A 28 19.44 15.52 -3.24
C ILE A 28 19.77 14.09 -3.72
N VAL A 29 20.68 13.95 -4.69
CA VAL A 29 20.96 12.67 -5.36
C VAL A 29 22.43 12.28 -5.17
N PRO A 30 22.71 11.05 -4.71
CA PRO A 30 24.07 10.55 -4.67
C PRO A 30 24.57 10.29 -6.11
N PRO A 31 25.78 10.74 -6.48
CA PRO A 31 26.40 10.44 -7.75
C PRO A 31 26.48 8.94 -8.04
N HIS A 32 26.53 8.58 -9.32
CA HIS A 32 26.66 7.19 -9.74
C HIS A 32 27.90 6.55 -9.10
N GLY A 33 27.76 5.35 -8.52
CA GLY A 33 28.86 4.64 -7.85
C GLY A 33 29.01 4.92 -6.35
N THR A 34 28.45 6.00 -5.80
CA THR A 34 28.59 6.35 -4.36
C THR A 34 28.17 5.22 -3.42
N LEU A 35 27.08 4.52 -3.74
CA LEU A 35 26.61 3.38 -2.94
C LEU A 35 27.53 2.15 -3.04
N LYS A 36 28.24 1.99 -4.16
CA LYS A 36 29.23 0.93 -4.37
C LYS A 36 30.49 1.22 -3.56
N GLU A 37 30.91 2.48 -3.50
CA GLU A 37 32.00 2.92 -2.62
C GLU A 37 31.65 2.72 -1.15
N ALA A 38 30.42 3.06 -0.74
CA ALA A 38 29.95 2.79 0.62
C ALA A 38 29.96 1.29 0.95
N GLN A 39 29.53 0.45 0.00
CA GLN A 39 29.63 -1.01 0.14
C GLN A 39 31.07 -1.46 0.39
N VAL A 40 32.04 -0.98 -0.41
CA VAL A 40 33.45 -1.38 -0.28
C VAL A 40 34.03 -0.89 1.04
N LYS A 41 33.75 0.36 1.43
CA LYS A 41 34.28 0.98 2.65
C LYS A 41 33.74 0.32 3.93
N PHE A 42 32.44 0.06 3.97
CA PHE A 42 31.77 -0.46 5.17
C PHE A 42 31.55 -1.97 5.15
N LYS A 43 31.99 -2.67 4.09
CA LYS A 43 31.83 -4.13 3.89
C LYS A 43 30.39 -4.61 4.07
N ILE A 44 29.42 -3.81 3.64
CA ILE A 44 27.98 -4.10 3.71
C ILE A 44 27.40 -4.32 2.32
N SER A 45 26.29 -5.07 2.23
CA SER A 45 25.62 -5.27 0.96
C SER A 45 25.11 -3.94 0.38
N ARG A 46 25.20 -3.78 -0.94
CA ARG A 46 24.66 -2.60 -1.65
C ARG A 46 23.18 -2.38 -1.36
N GLN A 47 22.42 -3.45 -1.20
CA GLN A 47 20.99 -3.40 -0.86
C GLN A 47 20.77 -2.75 0.51
N THR A 48 21.61 -3.08 1.50
CA THR A 48 21.56 -2.46 2.83
C THR A 48 21.86 -0.96 2.77
N CYS A 49 22.91 -0.54 2.05
CA CYS A 49 23.21 0.88 1.82
C CYS A 49 22.00 1.60 1.19
N THR A 50 21.43 1.00 0.14
CA THR A 50 20.29 1.56 -0.60
C THR A 50 19.06 1.72 0.33
N ARG A 51 18.80 0.73 1.17
CA ARG A 51 17.69 0.75 2.12
C ARG A 51 17.84 1.88 3.14
N TRP A 52 19.03 2.03 3.73
CA TRP A 52 19.31 3.09 4.70
C TRP A 52 19.26 4.48 4.07
N TRP A 53 19.80 4.64 2.86
CA TRP A 53 19.70 5.89 2.11
C TRP A 53 18.24 6.27 1.83
N ASN A 54 17.43 5.33 1.33
CA ASN A 54 16.02 5.60 1.06
C ASN A 54 15.23 5.95 2.33
N ALA A 55 15.59 5.37 3.48
CA ALA A 55 15.00 5.74 4.76
C ALA A 55 15.39 7.16 5.17
N ALA A 56 16.68 7.50 5.10
CA ALA A 56 17.19 8.84 5.42
C ALA A 56 16.62 9.93 4.49
N LYS A 57 16.54 9.65 3.19
CA LYS A 57 15.92 10.54 2.20
C LYS A 57 14.46 10.86 2.54
N LYS A 58 13.69 9.86 2.99
CA LYS A 58 12.29 10.05 3.42
C LYS A 58 12.20 10.90 4.69
N GLN A 59 13.13 10.74 5.64
CA GLN A 59 13.19 11.57 6.85
C GLN A 59 13.52 13.04 6.50
N GLN A 60 14.50 13.24 5.62
CA GLN A 60 14.88 14.57 5.14
C GLN A 60 13.71 15.29 4.44
N GLN A 61 12.95 14.58 3.60
CA GLN A 61 11.75 15.15 2.93
C GLN A 61 10.64 15.56 3.91
N ARG A 62 10.58 14.96 5.09
CA ARG A 62 9.60 15.29 6.14
C ARG A 62 10.06 16.44 7.05
N GLY A 63 11.31 16.91 6.90
CA GLY A 63 11.91 17.88 7.83
C GLY A 63 12.26 17.29 9.20
N GLU A 64 12.31 15.96 9.33
CA GLU A 64 12.68 15.29 10.56
C GLU A 64 14.22 15.25 10.72
N SER A 65 14.72 15.35 11.96
CA SER A 65 16.13 15.10 12.22
C SER A 65 16.47 13.64 11.86
N MET A 66 17.55 13.43 11.10
CA MET A 66 17.95 12.10 10.63
C MET A 66 18.38 11.22 11.81
N GLN A 67 17.44 10.45 12.33
CA GLN A 67 17.73 9.37 13.26
C GLN A 67 17.30 8.04 12.64
N LEU A 68 18.27 7.21 12.23
CA LEU A 68 18.03 5.80 11.84
C LEU A 68 17.89 4.93 13.09
N VAL A 69 16.97 5.28 13.98
CA VAL A 69 16.59 4.41 15.09
C VAL A 69 15.85 3.21 14.52
N SER A 70 16.07 2.01 15.06
CA SER A 70 15.20 0.87 14.76
C SER A 70 13.77 1.30 15.06
N LEU A 71 12.87 1.26 14.07
CA LEU A 71 11.46 1.56 14.28
C LEU A 71 10.97 0.71 15.44
N LYS A 72 10.73 1.34 16.61
CA LYS A 72 9.87 0.77 17.65
C LYS A 72 8.62 0.29 16.92
N LYS A 73 8.28 -1.00 17.10
CA LYS A 73 7.14 -1.67 16.44
C LYS A 73 5.95 -0.71 16.34
N VAL A 74 5.76 -0.11 15.16
CA VAL A 74 4.51 0.59 14.88
C VAL A 74 3.49 -0.54 14.79
N ARG A 75 2.61 -0.65 15.78
CA ARG A 75 1.43 -1.50 15.65
C ARG A 75 0.73 -1.04 14.38
N SER A 76 0.79 -1.84 13.31
CA SER A 76 -0.04 -1.60 12.15
C SER A 76 -1.45 -1.96 12.55
N TYR A 77 -2.18 -1.01 13.11
CA TYR A 77 -3.62 -1.16 13.16
C TYR A 77 -4.11 -1.21 11.72
N PRO A 78 -5.03 -2.13 11.37
CA PRO A 78 -5.78 -1.98 10.13
C PRO A 78 -6.40 -0.58 10.16
N LYS A 79 -6.19 0.22 9.10
CA LYS A 79 -6.93 1.48 8.93
C LYS A 79 -8.41 1.12 9.06
N LYS A 80 -9.11 1.72 10.03
CA LYS A 80 -10.57 1.63 10.10
C LYS A 80 -11.10 2.15 8.76
N LEU A 81 -11.65 1.26 7.95
CA LEU A 81 -12.41 1.65 6.77
C LEU A 81 -13.63 2.43 7.30
N HIS A 82 -13.74 3.70 6.94
CA HIS A 82 -15.03 4.38 7.02
C HIS A 82 -15.88 3.72 5.93
N LEU A 83 -16.83 2.89 6.35
CA LEU A 83 -17.81 2.28 5.46
C LEU A 83 -18.87 3.36 5.23
N ASP A 84 -18.70 4.15 4.17
CA ASP A 84 -19.80 4.94 3.65
C ASP A 84 -20.87 3.94 3.17
N VAL A 85 -22.08 4.06 3.71
CA VAL A 85 -23.16 3.05 3.65
C VAL A 85 -23.84 3.02 2.26
N GLU A 86 -23.15 3.39 1.20
CA GLU A 86 -23.72 3.44 -0.15
C GLU A 86 -22.97 2.50 -1.10
N GLY A 87 -23.56 1.30 -1.28
CA GLY A 87 -23.22 0.39 -2.38
C GLY A 87 -22.16 -0.66 -2.04
N HIS A 88 -22.59 -1.76 -1.44
CA HIS A 88 -21.75 -2.90 -1.06
C HIS A 88 -21.14 -3.63 -2.27
N ASN A 89 -19.88 -3.34 -2.58
CA ASN A 89 -18.98 -4.33 -3.18
C ASN A 89 -17.53 -4.16 -2.68
N SER A 90 -17.21 -4.82 -1.56
CA SER A 90 -15.96 -4.62 -0.80
C SER A 90 -14.80 -5.54 -1.22
N TYR A 91 -14.79 -6.06 -2.45
CA TYR A 91 -13.60 -6.76 -2.95
C TYR A 91 -12.46 -5.76 -3.20
N LYS A 92 -11.20 -6.18 -3.01
CA LYS A 92 -10.01 -5.34 -3.30
C LYS A 92 -9.73 -5.17 -4.80
N LEU A 93 -10.29 -6.04 -5.64
CA LEU A 93 -10.04 -6.14 -7.08
C LEU A 93 -11.02 -5.42 -8.04
N PRO A 94 -12.26 -4.99 -7.68
CA PRO A 94 -13.25 -4.45 -8.62
C PRO A 94 -13.05 -2.96 -8.95
N HIS A 95 -11.95 -2.35 -8.51
CA HIS A 95 -11.68 -0.91 -8.73
C HIS A 95 -10.37 -0.63 -9.46
N ILE A 96 -9.60 -1.65 -9.83
CA ILE A 96 -8.47 -1.46 -10.76
C ILE A 96 -9.03 -0.90 -12.06
N GLY A 97 -8.56 0.28 -12.46
CA GLY A 97 -8.98 0.93 -13.70
C GLY A 97 -10.28 1.75 -13.62
N LYS A 98 -11.12 1.64 -12.59
CA LYS A 98 -12.39 2.40 -12.50
C LYS A 98 -12.18 3.91 -12.60
N ALA A 99 -11.19 4.45 -11.89
CA ALA A 99 -10.86 5.87 -11.96
C ALA A 99 -10.27 6.30 -13.31
N HIS A 100 -9.58 5.40 -14.01
CA HIS A 100 -9.04 5.66 -15.35
C HIS A 100 -10.17 5.65 -16.39
N LEU A 101 -11.04 4.64 -16.37
CA LEU A 101 -12.21 4.52 -17.24
C LEU A 101 -13.18 5.70 -17.09
N ARG A 102 -13.36 6.22 -15.86
CA ARG A 102 -14.11 7.46 -15.64
C ARG A 102 -13.46 8.66 -16.33
N ARG A 103 -12.14 8.81 -16.23
CA ARG A 103 -11.40 9.91 -16.88
C ARG A 103 -11.44 9.82 -18.40
N THR A 104 -11.47 8.61 -18.95
CA THR A 104 -11.54 8.37 -20.41
C THR A 104 -12.97 8.29 -20.94
N ASN A 105 -13.99 8.52 -20.12
CA ASN A 105 -15.42 8.34 -20.45
C ASN A 105 -15.77 6.95 -21.02
N GLN A 106 -15.01 5.93 -20.63
CA GLN A 106 -15.21 4.53 -21.03
C GLN A 106 -15.83 3.69 -19.90
N LEU A 107 -16.22 4.31 -18.78
CA LEU A 107 -16.91 3.60 -17.72
C LEU A 107 -18.37 3.35 -18.15
N PRO A 108 -18.82 2.10 -18.27
CA PRO A 108 -20.22 1.81 -18.55
C PRO A 108 -21.08 2.34 -17.41
N MET A 109 -22.01 3.25 -17.73
CA MET A 109 -22.98 3.80 -16.78
C MET A 109 -24.23 2.96 -16.71
N ASP A 110 -24.60 2.35 -17.85
CA ASP A 110 -25.77 1.50 -18.00
C ASP A 110 -25.30 0.09 -18.37
N LEU A 111 -25.86 -0.91 -17.69
CA LEU A 111 -25.61 -2.31 -17.96
C LEU A 111 -26.94 -2.93 -18.40
N GLU A 112 -27.05 -3.28 -19.68
CA GLU A 112 -28.19 -4.04 -20.17
C GLU A 112 -27.98 -5.52 -19.82
N VAL A 113 -28.86 -6.05 -18.98
CA VAL A 113 -28.83 -7.47 -18.58
C VAL A 113 -30.07 -8.16 -19.17
N PRO A 114 -29.91 -9.30 -19.86
CA PRO A 114 -31.04 -10.10 -20.33
C PRO A 114 -31.98 -10.47 -19.17
N VAL A 115 -33.28 -10.36 -19.41
CA VAL A 115 -34.32 -10.57 -18.40
C VAL A 115 -34.25 -11.98 -17.82
N GLU A 116 -33.92 -12.97 -18.67
CA GLU A 116 -33.81 -14.38 -18.29
C GLU A 116 -32.72 -14.58 -17.22
N LEU A 117 -31.59 -13.90 -17.37
CA LEU A 117 -30.46 -13.98 -16.44
C LEU A 117 -30.83 -13.34 -15.10
N ALA A 118 -31.54 -12.21 -15.13
CA ALA A 118 -32.04 -11.55 -13.92
C ALA A 118 -33.02 -12.46 -13.16
N MET A 119 -33.94 -13.13 -13.87
CA MET A 119 -34.88 -14.07 -13.27
C MET A 119 -34.18 -15.28 -12.63
N GLN A 120 -33.18 -15.85 -13.30
CA GLN A 120 -32.38 -16.97 -12.75
C GLN A 120 -31.66 -16.57 -11.47
N ALA A 121 -31.09 -15.36 -11.41
CA ALA A 121 -30.42 -14.84 -10.23
C ALA A 121 -31.39 -14.65 -9.05
N ILE A 122 -32.59 -14.13 -9.31
CA ILE A 122 -33.64 -13.97 -8.29
C ILE A 122 -34.02 -15.32 -7.68
N VAL A 123 -34.24 -16.34 -8.51
CA VAL A 123 -34.57 -17.69 -8.06
C VAL A 123 -33.44 -18.29 -7.23
N TYR A 124 -32.19 -18.14 -7.69
CA TYR A 124 -31.02 -18.62 -6.96
C TYR A 124 -30.90 -17.97 -5.58
N LEU A 125 -31.02 -16.64 -5.50
CA LEU A 125 -30.93 -15.90 -4.23
C LEU A 125 -32.07 -16.25 -3.27
N ARG A 126 -33.28 -16.46 -3.79
CA ARG A 126 -34.43 -16.90 -3.00
C ARG A 126 -34.19 -18.28 -2.37
N ASN A 127 -33.54 -19.18 -3.10
CA ASN A 127 -33.21 -20.53 -2.64
C ASN A 127 -32.02 -20.57 -1.67
N GLN A 128 -31.14 -19.57 -1.69
CA GLN A 128 -29.91 -19.48 -0.86
C GLN A 128 -30.15 -19.00 0.58
N GLY A 129 -31.35 -18.49 0.91
CA GLY A 129 -31.76 -18.27 2.31
C GLY A 129 -30.85 -17.32 3.11
N SER A 130 -31.02 -16.01 2.92
CA SER A 130 -30.65 -15.00 3.93
C SER A 130 -31.55 -13.77 3.73
N ASN A 131 -32.75 -13.83 4.32
CA ASN A 131 -33.80 -12.81 4.20
C ASN A 131 -33.48 -11.46 4.86
N GLN A 132 -32.29 -11.27 5.43
CA GLN A 132 -31.95 -10.03 6.15
C GLN A 132 -31.87 -8.81 5.23
N GLY A 133 -31.42 -8.97 3.98
CA GLY A 133 -31.25 -7.85 3.05
C GLY A 133 -32.56 -7.40 2.37
N LEU A 134 -33.47 -8.35 2.07
CA LEU A 134 -34.72 -8.06 1.38
C LEU A 134 -35.78 -7.46 2.31
N GLU A 135 -35.84 -7.89 3.58
CA GLU A 135 -36.76 -7.31 4.57
C GLU A 135 -36.45 -5.83 4.85
N MET A 136 -35.17 -5.45 4.90
CA MET A 136 -34.76 -4.05 5.09
C MET A 136 -35.14 -3.13 3.91
N ILE A 137 -35.15 -3.65 2.69
CA ILE A 137 -35.53 -2.90 1.48
C ILE A 137 -37.06 -2.78 1.39
N ALA A 138 -37.80 -3.83 1.77
CA ALA A 138 -39.26 -3.76 1.85
C ALA A 138 -39.74 -2.71 2.87
N GLN A 139 -39.11 -2.68 4.06
CA GLN A 139 -39.42 -1.68 5.10
C GLN A 139 -39.13 -0.23 4.68
N SER A 140 -38.10 0.02 3.87
CA SER A 140 -37.78 1.38 3.41
C SER A 140 -38.65 1.85 2.23
N LEU A 141 -39.26 0.91 1.51
CA LEU A 141 -40.20 1.17 0.40
C LEU A 141 -41.67 1.16 0.84
N GLY A 142 -41.97 0.87 2.11
CA GLY A 142 -43.32 0.91 2.67
C GLY A 142 -44.26 -0.19 2.15
N LEU A 143 -43.71 -1.35 1.78
CA LEU A 143 -44.45 -2.56 1.38
C LEU A 143 -44.44 -3.61 2.49
#